data_AF-A0A914R261-F1
#
_entry.id   AF-A0A914R261-F1
#
_cell.length_a   1.000
_cell.length_b   1.000
_cell.length_c   1.000
_cell.angle_alpha   90.00
_cell.angle_beta   90.00
_cell.angle_gamma   90.00
#
_symmetry.space_group_name_H-M   'P 1'
#
loop_
_entity.id
_entity.type
_entity.pdbx_description
1 polymer ?
#
loop_
_entity_poly.entity_id
_entity_poly.type
_entity_poly.pdbx_seq_one_letter_code
_entity_poly.pdbx_strand_id
1 'polypeptide(L)'
;MNVSNLEMHPSLYEFCYQLYFQQIIKHTSVEHADYENLLLAQKYVHELASTINRQKEESEEMEQRLREIEAIVDGLDDLVTTGRSFNRYDVVTITSSGGSKQRCLFLMSDQMIVTSVRRKSPATRSGRNSAPL
;
A
#
# COMPACT_ATOMS: atom_id res chain seq x y z
N MET A 1 20.10 -31.69 6.03
CA MET A 1 18.79 -31.03 5.83
C MET A 1 19.00 -29.54 6.05
N ASN A 2 18.87 -28.74 5.00
CA ASN A 2 19.14 -27.31 5.05
C ASN A 2 17.87 -26.61 5.57
N VAL A 3 17.90 -26.11 6.79
CA VAL A 3 16.77 -25.44 7.48
C VAL A 3 16.60 -23.98 7.04
N SER A 4 17.32 -23.54 6.00
CA SER A 4 17.55 -22.12 5.72
C SER A 4 16.52 -21.45 4.80
N ASN A 5 15.39 -22.06 4.43
CA ASN A 5 14.53 -21.48 3.38
C ASN A 5 13.03 -21.82 3.43
N LEU A 6 12.45 -22.01 4.63
CA LEU A 6 11.00 -21.90 4.77
C LEU A 6 10.64 -20.55 5.39
N GLU A 7 10.83 -19.47 4.63
CA GLU A 7 9.95 -18.31 4.79
C GLU A 7 8.55 -18.75 4.37
N MET A 8 7.83 -19.40 5.29
CA MET A 8 6.39 -19.65 5.14
C MET A 8 5.72 -18.31 4.87
N HIS A 9 4.99 -18.23 3.76
CA HIS A 9 4.22 -17.04 3.44
C HIS A 9 3.26 -16.71 4.62
N PRO A 10 3.08 -15.43 5.02
CA PRO A 10 2.27 -15.05 6.19
C PRO A 10 0.86 -15.68 6.23
N SER A 11 0.21 -15.83 5.08
CA SER A 11 -1.09 -16.51 4.98
C SER A 11 -1.04 -18.01 5.31
N LEU A 12 0.11 -18.67 5.12
CA LEU A 12 0.31 -20.05 5.50
C LEU A 12 0.54 -20.20 7.01
N TYR A 13 1.09 -19.19 7.70
CA TYR A 13 1.20 -19.20 9.16
C TYR A 13 -0.18 -19.19 9.82
N GLU A 14 -1.11 -18.35 9.35
CA GLU A 14 -2.49 -18.34 9.86
C GLU A 14 -3.13 -19.73 9.76
N PHE A 15 -3.01 -20.34 8.57
CA PHE A 15 -3.55 -21.67 8.31
C PHE A 15 -2.88 -22.76 9.17
N CYS A 16 -1.55 -22.73 9.31
CA CYS A 16 -0.82 -23.74 10.07
C CYS A 16 -1.09 -23.66 11.58
N TYR A 17 -1.12 -22.46 12.16
CA TYR A 17 -1.40 -22.32 13.59
C TYR A 17 -2.86 -22.66 13.91
N GLN A 18 -3.81 -22.25 13.07
CA GLN A 18 -5.21 -22.65 13.24
C GLN A 18 -5.37 -24.17 13.22
N LEU A 19 -4.78 -24.86 12.25
CA LEU A 19 -4.84 -26.33 12.17
C LEU A 19 -4.18 -26.99 13.38
N TYR A 20 -3.05 -26.46 13.85
CA TYR A 20 -2.35 -26.99 15.01
C TYR A 20 -3.19 -26.90 16.29
N PHE A 21 -3.78 -25.73 16.56
CA PHE A 21 -4.69 -25.56 17.70
C PHE A 21 -5.96 -26.41 17.55
N GLN A 22 -6.52 -26.53 16.35
CA GLN A 22 -7.67 -27.40 16.09
C GLN A 22 -7.36 -28.87 16.40
N GLN A 23 -6.17 -29.36 16.06
CA GLN A 23 -5.75 -30.73 16.39
C GLN A 23 -5.59 -30.92 17.90
N ILE A 24 -4.94 -29.99 18.59
CA ILE A 24 -4.72 -30.09 20.04
C ILE A 24 -6.06 -30.07 20.79
N ILE A 25 -6.95 -29.14 20.46
CA ILE A 25 -8.27 -29.00 21.10
C ILE A 25 -9.11 -30.26 20.83
N LYS A 26 -9.09 -30.79 19.59
CA LYS A 26 -9.80 -32.03 19.24
C LYS A 26 -9.37 -33.24 20.08
N HIS A 27 -8.12 -33.24 20.54
CA HIS A 27 -7.55 -34.31 21.38
C HIS A 27 -7.52 -33.97 22.87
N THR A 28 -8.09 -32.84 23.28
CA THR A 28 -8.16 -32.41 24.68
C THR A 28 -9.59 -32.55 25.18
N SER A 29 -9.79 -33.27 26.29
CA SER A 29 -11.11 -33.38 26.92
C SER A 29 -11.58 -32.01 27.42
N VAL A 30 -12.89 -31.77 27.39
CA VAL A 30 -13.52 -30.53 27.92
C VAL A 30 -13.29 -30.40 29.44
N GLU A 31 -13.09 -31.52 30.14
CA GLU A 31 -12.80 -31.56 31.57
C GLU A 31 -11.32 -31.27 31.89
N HIS A 32 -10.47 -31.15 30.87
CA HIS A 32 -9.05 -30.89 31.03
C HIS A 32 -8.82 -29.43 31.45
N ALA A 33 -7.94 -29.20 32.42
CA ALA A 33 -7.66 -27.87 32.96
C ALA A 33 -7.20 -26.85 31.88
N ASP A 34 -6.56 -27.33 30.81
CA ASP A 34 -6.08 -26.49 29.72
C ASP A 34 -7.09 -26.30 28.57
N TYR A 35 -8.25 -26.93 28.59
CA TYR A 35 -9.21 -26.85 27.48
C TYR A 35 -9.62 -25.39 27.17
N GLU A 36 -9.98 -24.64 28.20
CA GLU A 36 -10.31 -23.21 28.10
C GLU A 36 -9.10 -22.36 27.68
N ASN A 37 -7.92 -22.67 28.22
CA ASN A 37 -6.68 -21.97 27.85
C ASN A 37 -6.31 -22.16 26.37
N LEU A 38 -6.53 -23.37 25.84
CA LEU A 38 -6.28 -23.69 24.44
C LEU A 38 -7.26 -22.98 23.50
N LEU A 39 -8.54 -22.87 23.88
CA LEU A 39 -9.53 -22.08 23.12
C LEU A 39 -9.16 -20.60 23.08
N LEU A 40 -8.74 -20.04 24.22
CA LEU A 40 -8.28 -18.64 24.29
C LEU A 40 -7.02 -18.42 23.44
N ALA A 41 -6.06 -19.32 23.53
CA ALA A 41 -4.83 -19.25 22.72
C ALA A 41 -5.13 -19.33 21.22
N GLN A 42 -6.04 -20.22 20.80
CA GLN A 42 -6.49 -20.32 19.41
C GLN A 42 -7.08 -19.00 18.90
N LYS A 43 -7.96 -18.38 19.71
CA LYS A 43 -8.57 -17.09 19.37
C LYS A 43 -7.52 -15.99 19.22
N TYR A 44 -6.60 -15.88 20.18
CA TYR A 44 -5.56 -14.85 20.18
C TYR A 44 -4.64 -14.97 18.96
N VAL A 45 -4.24 -16.21 18.62
CA VAL A 45 -3.37 -16.45 17.46
C VAL A 45 -4.10 -16.16 16.15
N HIS A 46 -5.39 -16.46 16.05
CA HIS A 46 -6.20 -16.08 14.90
C HIS A 46 -6.27 -14.55 14.75
N GLU A 47 -6.60 -13.83 15.82
CA GLU A 47 -6.68 -12.36 15.80
C GLU A 47 -5.33 -11.71 15.43
N LEU A 48 -4.23 -12.24 15.97
CA LEU A 48 -2.89 -11.78 15.65
C LEU A 48 -2.55 -12.00 14.16
N ALA A 49 -2.81 -13.20 13.64
CA ALA A 49 -2.56 -13.53 12.25
C ALA A 49 -3.39 -12.66 11.28
N SER A 50 -4.68 -12.48 11.57
CA SER A 50 -5.54 -11.59 10.79
C SER A 50 -5.09 -10.12 10.85
N THR A 51 -4.59 -9.66 12.01
CA THR A 51 -4.04 -8.30 12.16
C THR A 51 -2.81 -8.10 11.29
N ILE A 52 -1.88 -9.07 11.27
CA ILE A 52 -0.68 -9.02 10.44
C ILE A 52 -1.04 -9.02 8.96
N ASN A 53 -1.97 -9.89 8.54
CA ASN A 53 -2.41 -9.96 7.15
C ASN A 53 -3.05 -8.64 6.69
N ARG A 54 -3.91 -8.04 7.52
CA ARG A 54 -4.49 -6.73 7.21
C ARG A 54 -3.42 -5.63 7.07
N GLN A 55 -2.47 -5.56 8.01
CA GLN A 55 -1.39 -4.58 7.94
C GLN A 55 -0.54 -4.74 6.67
N LYS A 56 -0.33 -5.98 6.21
CA LYS A 56 0.38 -6.27 4.96
C LYS A 56 -0.41 -5.77 3.75
N GLU A 57 -1.70 -6.08 3.68
CA GLU A 57 -2.58 -5.62 2.60
C GLU A 57 -2.63 -4.08 2.53
N GLU A 58 -2.81 -3.43 3.68
CA GLU A 58 -2.78 -1.96 3.78
C GLU A 58 -1.42 -1.38 3.32
N SER A 59 -0.31 -2.05 3.64
CA SER A 59 1.03 -1.65 3.18
C SER A 59 1.20 -1.82 1.66
N GLU A 60 0.72 -2.93 1.09
CA GLU A 60 0.79 -3.20 -0.35
C GLU A 60 -0.07 -2.19 -1.14
N GLU A 61 -1.29 -1.90 -0.68
CA GLU A 61 -2.15 -0.87 -1.26
C GLU A 61 -1.50 0.51 -1.22
N MET A 62 -0.81 0.83 -0.12
CA MET A 62 -0.14 2.10 0.05
C MET A 62 1.07 2.24 -0.89
N GLU A 63 1.90 1.20 -1.00
CA GLU A 63 2.99 1.18 -1.99
C GLU A 63 2.46 1.35 -3.41
N GLN A 64 1.35 0.68 -3.75
CA GLN A 64 0.72 0.80 -5.05
C GLN A 64 0.27 2.24 -5.34
N ARG A 65 -0.35 2.92 -4.35
CA ARG A 65 -0.72 4.34 -4.48
C ARG A 65 0.49 5.25 -4.70
N LEU A 66 1.60 4.99 -4.02
CA LEU A 66 2.82 5.78 -4.21
C LEU A 66 3.40 5.59 -5.62
N ARG A 67 3.40 4.36 -6.15
CA ARG A 67 3.82 4.07 -7.54
C ARG A 67 2.95 4.79 -8.57
N GLU A 68 1.64 4.86 -8.34
CA GLU A 68 0.73 5.59 -9.23
C GLU A 68 1.03 7.10 -9.24
N ILE A 69 1.39 7.69 -8.10
CA ILE A 69 1.78 9.10 -8.00
C ILE A 69 3.09 9.35 -8.76
N GLU A 70 4.11 8.49 -8.57
CA GLU A 70 5.37 8.57 -9.34
C GLU A 70 5.11 8.50 -10.85
N ALA A 71 4.23 7.61 -11.30
CA ALA A 71 3.91 7.46 -12.72
C ALA A 71 3.20 8.69 -13.33
N ILE A 72 2.53 9.50 -12.52
CA ILE A 72 1.80 10.71 -12.95
C ILE A 72 2.68 11.95 -12.90
N VAL A 73 3.63 12.00 -11.96
CA VAL A 73 4.45 13.17 -11.68
C VAL A 73 5.83 13.00 -12.32
N ASP A 74 6.03 13.65 -13.47
CA ASP A 74 7.34 13.66 -14.15
C ASP A 74 8.45 14.20 -13.22
N GLY A 75 9.54 13.44 -13.09
CA GLY A 75 10.73 13.82 -12.32
C GLY A 75 10.63 13.55 -10.81
N LEU A 76 9.65 12.74 -10.39
CA LEU A 76 9.56 12.22 -9.03
C LEU A 76 10.11 10.78 -9.02
N ASP A 77 11.23 10.57 -8.33
CA ASP A 77 11.86 9.26 -8.14
C ASP A 77 11.90 8.93 -6.62
N ASP A 78 11.96 7.64 -6.29
CA ASP A 78 12.11 7.12 -4.92
C ASP A 78 11.01 7.58 -3.92
N LEU A 79 9.77 7.72 -4.38
CA LEU A 79 8.61 7.97 -3.54
C LEU A 79 8.20 6.74 -2.74
N VAL A 80 8.29 5.55 -3.33
CA VAL A 80 8.01 4.28 -2.63
C VAL A 80 9.14 4.00 -1.63
N THR A 81 8.89 4.28 -0.35
CA THR A 81 9.85 4.05 0.73
C THR A 81 9.12 3.46 1.93
N THR A 82 9.79 2.58 2.67
CA THR A 82 9.25 1.94 3.86
C THR A 82 8.81 2.98 4.89
N GLY A 83 7.56 2.92 5.34
CA GLY A 83 7.01 3.83 6.36
C GLY A 83 6.47 5.17 5.84
N ARG A 84 6.55 5.45 4.53
CA ARG A 84 5.89 6.61 3.93
C ARG A 84 4.43 6.30 3.64
N SER A 85 3.52 7.15 4.10
CA SER A 85 2.08 7.04 3.80
C SER A 85 1.58 8.22 2.99
N PHE A 86 0.78 7.94 1.96
CA PHE A 86 0.04 8.97 1.24
C PHE A 86 -1.22 9.36 2.01
N ASN A 87 -1.37 10.65 2.30
CA ASN A 87 -2.50 11.16 3.08
C ASN A 87 -3.59 11.76 2.17
N ARG A 88 -3.23 12.71 1.28
CA ARG A 88 -4.16 13.37 0.34
C ARG A 88 -3.42 14.18 -0.73
N TYR A 89 -4.17 14.60 -1.77
CA TYR A 89 -3.70 15.57 -2.76
C TYR A 89 -4.70 16.72 -2.93
N ASP A 90 -4.20 17.90 -3.27
CA ASP A 90 -5.00 19.11 -3.48
C ASP A 90 -4.46 19.93 -4.65
N VAL A 91 -5.35 20.47 -5.49
CA VAL A 91 -4.97 21.43 -6.54
C VAL A 91 -5.19 22.85 -6.03
N VAL A 92 -4.10 23.59 -5.90
CA VAL A 92 -4.11 24.96 -5.39
C VAL A 92 -3.70 25.95 -6.47
N THR A 93 -4.17 27.19 -6.34
CA THR A 93 -3.74 28.30 -7.19
C THR A 93 -2.85 29.22 -6.37
N ILE A 94 -1.59 29.34 -6.76
CA ILE A 94 -0.62 30.21 -6.09
C ILE A 94 -0.55 31.53 -6.86
N THR A 95 -0.90 32.62 -6.19
CA THR A 95 -0.77 33.98 -6.72
C THR A 95 0.62 34.54 -6.40
N SER A 96 1.25 35.14 -7.40
CA SER A 96 2.54 35.83 -7.28
C SER A 96 2.47 37.16 -8.02
N SER A 97 3.48 38.03 -7.84
CA SER A 97 3.56 39.34 -8.49
C SER A 97 3.47 39.26 -10.02
N GLY A 98 3.86 38.12 -10.62
CA GLY A 98 3.77 37.83 -12.05
C GLY A 98 2.54 37.03 -12.50
N GLY A 99 1.50 36.88 -11.66
CA GLY A 99 0.26 36.17 -11.99
C GLY A 99 0.01 34.91 -11.16
N SER A 100 -1.09 34.21 -11.46
CA SER A 100 -1.52 33.00 -10.75
C SER A 100 -1.14 31.72 -11.50
N LYS A 101 -0.59 30.73 -10.80
CA LYS A 101 -0.28 29.41 -11.38
C LYS A 101 -0.92 28.28 -10.57
N GLN A 102 -1.49 27.30 -11.25
CA GLN A 102 -1.98 26.07 -10.60
C GLN A 102 -0.82 25.15 -10.23
N ARG A 103 -0.93 24.53 -9.05
CA ARG A 103 -0.02 23.52 -8.51
C ARG A 103 -0.83 22.38 -7.92
N CYS A 104 -0.31 21.16 -8.01
CA CYS A 104 -0.85 20.03 -7.28
C CYS A 104 0.07 19.73 -6.09
N LEU A 105 -0.52 19.68 -4.90
CA LEU A 105 0.12 19.34 -3.64
C LEU A 105 -0.16 17.87 -3.35
N PHE A 106 0.85 17.11 -2.98
CA PHE A 106 0.70 15.77 -2.43
C PHE A 106 1.22 15.78 -1.00
N LEU A 107 0.37 15.43 -0.05
CA LEU A 107 0.71 15.36 1.37
C LEU A 107 1.00 13.91 1.75
N MET A 108 2.22 13.66 2.19
CA MET A 108 2.68 12.39 2.75
C MET A 108 2.83 12.52 4.28
N SER A 109 3.15 11.42 4.97
CA SER A 109 3.45 11.42 6.41
C SER A 109 4.70 12.21 6.77
N ASP A 110 5.71 12.19 5.91
CA ASP A 110 7.05 12.72 6.14
C ASP A 110 7.37 13.97 5.29
N GLN A 111 6.66 14.17 4.18
CA GLN A 111 6.95 15.24 3.24
C GLN A 111 5.70 15.78 2.52
N MET A 112 5.85 16.98 1.95
CA MET A 112 4.85 17.58 1.06
C MET A 112 5.50 17.90 -0.28
N ILE A 113 4.91 17.39 -1.37
CA ILE A 113 5.40 17.58 -2.73
C ILE A 113 4.54 18.60 -3.45
N VAL A 114 5.18 19.56 -4.12
CA VAL A 114 4.50 20.58 -4.93
C VAL A 114 4.88 20.40 -6.39
N THR A 115 3.89 20.13 -7.24
CA THR A 115 4.10 19.85 -8.66
C THR A 115 3.42 20.91 -9.53
N SER A 116 3.97 21.16 -10.71
CA SER A 116 3.31 21.99 -11.71
C SER A 116 2.28 21.18 -12.50
N VAL A 117 1.05 21.69 -12.62
CA VAL A 117 0.04 21.06 -13.46
C VAL A 117 0.31 21.41 -14.92
N ARG A 118 0.72 20.42 -15.72
CA ARG A 118 0.87 20.57 -17.17
C ARG A 118 -0.38 20.02 -17.85
N ARG A 119 -1.13 20.87 -18.56
CA ARG A 119 -2.21 20.37 -19.42
C ARG A 119 -1.57 19.61 -20.56
N LYS A 120 -1.93 18.33 -20.76
CA LYS A 120 -1.68 17.64 -22.04
C LYS A 120 -2.43 18.43 -23.11
N SER A 121 -1.73 19.35 -23.77
CA SER A 121 -2.25 20.04 -24.95
C SER A 121 -2.56 18.96 -25.98
N PRO A 122 -3.82 18.83 -26.46
CA PRO A 122 -4.09 17.96 -27.60
C PRO A 122 -3.18 18.45 -28.73
N ALA A 123 -2.40 17.55 -29.32
CA ALA A 123 -1.54 17.90 -30.43
C ALA A 123 -2.42 18.56 -31.50
N THR A 124 -2.31 19.88 -31.63
CA THR A 124 -2.86 20.59 -32.77
C THR A 124 -2.14 20.00 -33.98
N ARG A 125 -2.84 19.21 -34.78
CA ARG A 125 -2.47 18.91 -36.17
C ARG A 125 -2.44 20.23 -36.93
N SER A 126 -1.39 21.02 -36.71
CA SER A 126 -1.07 22.19 -37.52
C SER A 126 -0.54 21.66 -38.85
N GLY A 127 -1.30 21.95 -39.89
CA GLY A 127 -1.20 21.29 -41.18
C GLY A 127 -0.01 21.67 -42.04
N ARG A 128 0.02 21.04 -43.22
CA ARG A 128 0.52 21.67 -44.43
C ARG A 128 -0.57 21.52 -45.49
N ASN A 129 -1.23 22.64 -45.76
CA ASN A 129 -1.95 22.85 -47.01
C ASN A 129 -0.94 23.32 -48.08
N SER A 130 -1.35 23.06 -49.33
CA SER A 130 -0.92 23.64 -50.62
C SER A 130 0.43 23.25 -51.25
N ALA A 131 0.29 22.81 -52.51
CA ALA A 131 1.26 22.53 -53.57
C ALA A 131 2.10 23.79 -53.96
N PRO A 132 3.14 23.73 -54.83
CA PRO A 132 3.00 23.34 -56.26
C PRO A 132 4.18 22.55 -56.86
N LEU A 133 3.96 21.90 -58.02
CA LEU A 133 4.70 22.03 -59.29
C LEU A 133 4.02 21.13 -60.34
#